data_AF-A0A7W1R589-F1
#
_entry.id   AF-A0A7W1R589-F1
#
_cell.length_a   1.000
_cell.length_b   1.000
_cell.length_c   1.000
_cell.angle_alpha   90.00
_cell.angle_beta   90.00
_cell.angle_gamma   90.00
#
_symmetry.space_group_name_H-M   'P 1'
#
loop_
_entity.id
_entity.type
_entity.pdbx_description
1 polymer ?
#
loop_
_entity_poly.entity_id
_entity_poly.type
_entity_poly.pdbx_seq_one_letter_code
_entity_poly.pdbx_strand_id
1 'polypeptide(L)'
;VAPDEAERLLMSHPGSVAISAVSGEGVDELLVTLADLLRRETRLYDLVVPYARGDVLASVHREGEILSNDSLEDGMHLSARLSEASAGRLSEFVV
;
A
#
# COMPACT_ATOMS: atom_id res chain seq x y z
N VAL A 1 -0.53 -1.99 32.95
CA VAL A 1 -0.27 -3.31 32.34
C VAL A 1 1.24 -3.54 32.42
N ALA A 2 1.69 -4.70 32.89
CA ALA A 2 3.07 -4.90 33.36
C ALA A 2 4.09 -4.87 32.20
N PRO A 3 5.16 -4.05 32.28
CA PRO A 3 6.20 -3.93 31.25
C PRO A 3 6.83 -5.27 30.86
N ASP A 4 7.04 -6.16 31.84
CA ASP A 4 7.71 -7.45 31.66
C ASP A 4 7.00 -8.39 30.67
N GLU A 5 5.67 -8.32 30.58
CA GLU A 5 4.90 -9.13 29.64
C GLU A 5 5.00 -8.59 28.21
N ALA A 6 5.05 -7.26 28.05
CA ALA A 6 5.25 -6.63 26.75
C ALA A 6 6.64 -6.97 26.19
N GLU A 7 7.67 -6.94 27.03
CA GLU A 7 9.04 -7.30 26.63
C GLU A 7 9.14 -8.78 26.21
N ARG A 8 8.49 -9.69 26.95
CA ARG A 8 8.39 -11.11 26.56
C ARG A 8 7.73 -11.29 25.20
N LEU A 9 6.63 -10.57 24.93
CA LEU A 9 5.93 -10.63 23.65
C LEU A 9 6.81 -10.12 22.50
N LEU A 10 7.50 -8.99 22.68
CA LEU A 10 8.45 -8.44 21.70
C LEU A 10 9.52 -9.47 21.31
N MET A 11 10.10 -10.17 22.28
CA MET A 11 11.12 -11.20 22.03
C MET A 11 10.56 -12.39 21.21
N SER A 12 9.31 -12.78 21.45
CA SER A 12 8.67 -13.90 20.75
C SER A 12 8.05 -13.55 19.40
N HIS A 13 7.85 -12.26 19.10
CA HIS A 13 7.20 -11.78 17.89
C HIS A 13 8.07 -10.75 17.15
N PRO A 14 9.03 -11.22 16.32
CA PRO A 14 9.89 -10.33 15.53
C PRO A 14 9.06 -9.38 14.66
N GLY A 15 9.38 -8.08 14.71
CA GLY A 15 8.66 -7.03 13.98
C GLY A 15 7.39 -6.51 14.66
N SER A 16 7.07 -6.98 15.87
CA SER A 16 6.02 -6.37 16.69
C SER A 16 6.51 -5.09 17.38
N VAL A 17 5.57 -4.19 17.68
CA VAL A 17 5.82 -2.92 18.38
C VAL A 17 4.94 -2.88 19.63
N ALA A 18 5.53 -2.61 20.79
CA ALA A 18 4.80 -2.46 22.04
C ALA A 18 4.30 -1.01 22.16
N ILE A 19 3.02 -0.84 22.52
CA ILE A 19 2.41 0.49 22.69
C ILE A 19 1.69 0.62 24.02
N SER A 20 1.53 1.85 24.48
CA SER A 20 0.68 2.20 25.62
C SER A 20 -0.40 3.18 25.18
N ALA A 21 -1.66 2.77 25.21
CA ALA A 21 -2.79 3.65 24.90
C ALA A 21 -3.02 4.75 25.94
N VAL A 22 -2.43 4.62 27.14
CA VAL A 22 -2.58 5.59 28.23
C VAL A 22 -1.54 6.70 28.13
N SER A 23 -0.27 6.35 27.86
CA SER A 23 0.83 7.31 27.77
C SER A 23 1.14 7.74 26.33
N GLY A 24 0.71 6.98 25.33
CA GLY A 24 1.07 7.19 23.92
C GLY A 24 2.45 6.63 23.53
N GLU A 25 3.14 5.96 24.46
CA GLU A 25 4.43 5.34 24.19
C GLU A 25 4.32 4.29 23.06
N GLY A 26 5.31 4.28 22.15
CA GLY A 26 5.39 3.35 21.03
C GLY A 26 4.46 3.66 19.84
N VAL A 27 3.59 4.67 19.92
CA VAL A 27 2.64 4.98 18.83
C VAL A 27 3.34 5.48 17.58
N ASP A 28 4.36 6.35 17.72
CA ASP A 28 5.11 6.84 16.56
C ASP A 28 5.86 5.72 15.84
N GLU A 29 6.49 4.82 16.61
CA GLU A 29 7.16 3.63 16.07
C GLU A 29 6.16 2.71 15.36
N LEU A 30 4.98 2.48 15.96
CA LEU A 30 3.92 1.70 15.33
C LEU A 30 3.51 2.30 13.99
N LEU A 31 3.33 3.62 13.91
CA LEU A 31 2.94 4.30 12.67
C LEU A 31 4.02 4.16 11.60
N VAL A 32 5.31 4.28 11.96
CA VAL A 32 6.43 4.05 11.03
C VAL A 32 6.46 2.61 10.54
N THR A 33 6.42 1.63 11.45
CA THR A 33 6.41 0.20 11.09
C THR A 33 5.20 -0.16 10.22
N LEU A 34 4.02 0.35 10.55
CA LEU A 34 2.81 0.15 9.75
C LEU A 34 2.94 0.77 8.36
N ALA A 35 3.46 2.00 8.25
CA ALA A 35 3.68 2.65 6.98
C ALA A 35 4.66 1.86 6.09
N ASP A 36 5.74 1.34 6.68
CA ASP A 36 6.72 0.52 5.97
C ASP A 36 6.12 -0.80 5.49
N LEU A 37 5.31 -1.47 6.32
CA LEU A 37 4.59 -2.68 5.93
C LEU A 37 3.62 -2.40 4.77
N LEU A 38 2.80 -1.36 4.89
CA LEU A 38 1.85 -0.97 3.83
C LEU A 38 2.57 -0.61 2.53
N ARG A 39 3.72 0.06 2.58
CA ARG A 39 4.54 0.36 1.39
C ARG A 39 5.04 -0.91 0.71
N ARG A 40 5.50 -1.91 1.47
CA ARG A 40 5.99 -3.20 0.94
C ARG A 40 4.89 -4.01 0.26
N GLU A 41 3.65 -3.86 0.70
CA GLU A 41 2.48 -4.54 0.12
C GLU A 41 2.01 -3.93 -1.22
N THR A 42 2.58 -2.80 -1.62
CA THR A 42 2.27 -2.17 -2.89
C THR A 42 3.41 -2.35 -3.89
N ARG A 43 3.10 -2.91 -5.06
CA ARG A 43 4.08 -3.20 -6.13
C ARG A 43 3.85 -2.27 -7.31
N LEU A 44 4.88 -2.11 -8.13
CA LEU A 44 4.76 -1.38 -9.39
C LEU A 44 4.03 -2.27 -10.42
N TYR A 45 3.04 -1.69 -11.09
CA TYR A 45 2.32 -2.30 -12.20
C TYR A 45 2.29 -1.33 -13.36
N ASP A 46 2.49 -1.86 -14.55
CA ASP A 46 2.24 -1.13 -15.79
C ASP A 46 0.83 -1.50 -16.28
N LEU A 47 0.05 -0.49 -16.67
CA LEU A 47 -1.32 -0.65 -17.12
C LEU A 47 -1.53 0.08 -18.45
N VAL A 48 -2.33 -0.50 -19.35
CA VAL A 48 -2.87 0.20 -20.51
C VAL A 48 -4.38 0.32 -20.34
N VAL A 49 -4.84 1.55 -20.15
CA VAL A 49 -6.24 1.87 -19.89
C VAL A 49 -6.85 2.53 -21.13
N PRO A 50 -7.82 1.88 -21.81
CA PRO A 50 -8.50 2.49 -22.95
C PRO A 50 -9.21 3.80 -22.56
N TYR A 51 -9.27 4.79 -23.46
CA TYR A 51 -9.94 6.07 -23.16
C TYR A 51 -11.42 5.92 -22.78
N ALA A 52 -12.08 4.86 -23.25
CA ALA A 52 -13.46 4.53 -22.87
C ALA A 52 -13.61 4.10 -21.39
N ARG A 53 -12.53 3.67 -20.74
CA ARG A 53 -12.50 3.16 -19.36
C ARG A 53 -12.00 4.20 -18.36
N GLY A 54 -12.64 5.37 -18.36
CA GLY A 54 -12.35 6.42 -17.37
C GLY A 54 -12.60 5.99 -15.91
N ASP A 55 -13.46 4.99 -15.70
CA ASP A 55 -13.70 4.34 -14.40
C ASP A 55 -12.43 3.68 -13.84
N VAL A 56 -11.65 3.04 -14.71
CA VAL A 56 -10.39 2.37 -14.36
C VAL A 56 -9.33 3.41 -14.00
N LEU A 57 -9.17 4.45 -14.82
CA LEU A 57 -8.23 5.55 -14.54
C LEU A 57 -8.55 6.20 -13.19
N ALA A 58 -9.83 6.48 -12.92
CA ALA A 58 -10.27 7.01 -11.63
C ALA A 58 -10.00 6.03 -10.47
N SER A 59 -10.10 4.72 -10.70
CA SER A 59 -9.75 3.70 -9.70
C SER A 59 -8.27 3.71 -9.37
N VAL A 60 -7.40 3.78 -10.39
CA VAL A 60 -5.94 3.87 -10.19
C VAL A 60 -5.57 5.14 -9.41
N HIS A 61 -6.21 6.27 -9.70
CA HIS A 61 -6.00 7.51 -8.93
C HIS A 61 -6.47 7.44 -7.47
N ARG A 62 -7.52 6.67 -7.15
CA ARG A 62 -8.04 6.54 -5.78
C ARG A 62 -7.27 5.51 -4.95
N GLU A 63 -6.85 4.43 -5.58
CA GLU A 63 -6.35 3.23 -4.91
C GLU A 63 -4.84 3.00 -5.09
N GLY A 64 -4.19 3.82 -5.92
CA GLY A 64 -2.78 3.72 -6.26
C GLY A 64 -2.06 5.05 -6.29
N GLU A 65 -0.74 4.96 -6.43
CA GLU A 65 0.14 6.10 -6.65
C GLU A 65 0.69 6.04 -8.08
N ILE A 66 0.29 6.98 -8.95
CA ILE A 66 0.78 7.04 -10.33
C ILE A 66 2.18 7.63 -10.34
N LEU A 67 3.14 6.89 -10.87
CA LEU A 67 4.53 7.33 -11.05
C LEU A 67 4.75 7.99 -12.41
N SER A 68 4.09 7.48 -13.45
CA SER A 68 4.12 8.07 -14.80
C SER A 68 2.82 7.79 -15.54
N ASN A 69 2.52 8.66 -16.51
CA ASN A 69 1.48 8.41 -17.50
C ASN A 69 1.94 8.90 -18.88
N ASP A 70 1.61 8.13 -19.92
CA ASP A 70 1.86 8.45 -21.31
C ASP A 70 0.60 8.20 -22.14
N SER A 71 0.27 9.14 -23.02
CA SER A 71 -0.85 8.97 -23.96
C SER A 71 -0.42 8.12 -25.16
N LEU A 72 -1.18 7.07 -25.43
CA LEU A 72 -1.07 6.22 -26.62
C LEU A 72 -2.23 6.51 -27.58
N GLU A 73 -2.19 5.92 -28.78
CA GLU A 73 -3.27 6.05 -29.77
C GLU A 73 -4.61 5.53 -29.24
N ASP A 74 -4.61 4.37 -28.57
CA ASP A 74 -5.83 3.69 -28.14
C ASP A 74 -6.11 3.78 -26.62
N GLY A 75 -5.29 4.49 -25.85
CA GLY A 75 -5.47 4.61 -24.41
C GLY A 75 -4.35 5.35 -23.68
N MET A 76 -4.31 5.20 -22.37
CA MET A 76 -3.27 5.73 -21.49
C MET A 76 -2.41 4.59 -20.96
N HIS A 77 -1.11 4.70 -21.12
CA HIS A 77 -0.14 3.86 -20.42
C HIS A 77 0.16 4.49 -19.06
N LEU A 78 0.05 3.71 -17.99
CA LEU A 78 0.24 4.16 -16.61
C LEU A 78 1.25 3.24 -15.94
N SER A 79 2.24 3.82 -15.27
CA SER A 79 3.02 3.09 -14.28
C SER A 79 2.56 3.53 -12.90
N ALA A 80 1.99 2.59 -12.13
CA ALA A 80 1.37 2.90 -10.85
C ALA A 80 1.76 1.88 -9.78
N ARG A 81 1.92 2.37 -8.54
CA ARG A 81 2.09 1.53 -7.37
C ARG A 81 0.71 1.14 -6.84
N LEU A 82 0.40 -0.15 -6.83
CA LEU A 82 -0.89 -0.70 -6.42
C LEU A 82 -0.71 -1.81 -5.38
N SER A 83 -1.68 -1.95 -4.48
CA SER A 83 -1.78 -3.15 -3.65
C SER A 83 -2.14 -4.37 -4.50
N GLU A 84 -1.81 -5.57 -4.03
CA GLU A 84 -2.17 -6.82 -4.72
C GLU A 84 -3.69 -6.94 -4.95
N ALA A 85 -4.50 -6.49 -3.98
CA ALA A 85 -5.96 -6.49 -4.10
C ALA A 85 -6.46 -5.54 -5.22
N SER A 86 -5.87 -4.35 -5.33
CA SER A 86 -6.20 -3.39 -6.38
C SER A 86 -5.74 -3.89 -7.75
N ALA A 87 -4.52 -4.43 -7.84
CA ALA A 87 -4.00 -5.03 -9.06
C ALA A 87 -4.87 -6.21 -9.53
N GLY A 88 -5.36 -7.05 -8.61
CA GLY A 88 -6.29 -8.13 -8.93
C GLY A 88 -7.59 -7.65 -9.58
N ARG A 89 -8.18 -6.55 -9.07
CA ARG A 89 -9.38 -5.93 -9.67
C ARG A 89 -9.13 -5.31 -11.04
N LEU A 90 -7.90 -4.83 -11.27
CA LEU A 90 -7.49 -4.16 -12.50
C LEU A 90 -6.71 -5.08 -13.46
N SER A 91 -6.66 -6.37 -13.18
CA SER A 91 -5.79 -7.34 -13.85
C SER A 91 -5.96 -7.39 -15.38
N GLU A 92 -7.15 -7.08 -15.89
CA GLU A 92 -7.42 -6.99 -17.34
C GLU A 92 -6.58 -5.89 -18.04
N PHE A 93 -6.20 -4.84 -17.32
CA PHE A 93 -5.47 -3.69 -17.86
C PHE A 93 -3.97 -3.75 -17.58
N VAL A 94 -3.53 -4.65 -16.70
CA VAL A 94 -2.12 -4.84 -16.34
C VAL A 94 -1.39 -5.55 -17.49
N VAL A 95 -0.21 -5.05 -17.84
CA VAL A 95 0.66 -5.57 -18.91
C VAL A 95 1.85 -6.37 -18.36
#